data_AF-A0A0G2HN89-F1
#
_entry.id   AF-A0A0G2HN89-F1
#
_cell.length_a   1.000
_cell.length_b   1.000
_cell.length_c   1.000
_cell.angle_alpha   90.00
_cell.angle_beta   90.00
_cell.angle_gamma   90.00
#
_symmetry.space_group_name_H-M   'P 1'
#
loop_
_entity.id
_entity.type
_entity.pdbx_description
1 polymer ?
#
loop_
_entity_poly.entity_id
_entity_poly.type
_entity_poly.pdbx_seq_one_letter_code
_entity_poly.pdbx_strand_id
1 'polypeptide(L)' 'MTPKSRRVSSDHDPPPFKYTPIEVERLERYRPGGYHPLTLGDIIQSRYRVVHKLGYGAYSIIWLCRDDRSDAYPHSIL' A
#
# COMPACT_ATOMS: atom_id res chain seq x y z
N MET A 1 -27.45 -17.45 -51.67
CA MET A 1 -26.24 -17.16 -50.86
C MET A 1 -26.49 -15.85 -50.11
N THR A 2 -26.81 -15.89 -48.82
CA THR A 2 -26.99 -14.67 -48.01
C THR A 2 -25.69 -14.32 -47.29
N PRO A 3 -25.29 -13.04 -47.22
CA PRO A 3 -24.09 -12.65 -46.49
C PRO A 3 -24.34 -12.89 -45.00
N LYS A 4 -23.44 -13.61 -44.33
CA LYS A 4 -23.49 -13.69 -42.86
C LYS A 4 -23.21 -12.29 -42.31
N SER A 5 -24.24 -11.71 -41.71
CA SER A 5 -24.16 -10.47 -40.93
C SER A 5 -23.02 -10.61 -39.93
N ARG A 6 -21.99 -9.78 -40.08
CA ARG A 6 -20.88 -9.67 -39.14
C ARG A 6 -21.49 -9.17 -37.83
N ARG A 7 -21.68 -10.07 -36.86
CA ARG A 7 -22.02 -9.67 -35.50
C ARG A 7 -20.85 -8.83 -35.00
N VAL A 8 -21.08 -7.52 -34.91
CA VAL A 8 -20.22 -6.64 -34.12
C VAL A 8 -20.44 -7.10 -32.68
N SER A 9 -19.48 -7.85 -32.14
CA SER A 9 -19.43 -8.17 -30.72
C SER A 9 -19.39 -6.84 -29.97
N SER A 10 -20.46 -6.53 -29.24
CA SER A 10 -20.52 -5.35 -28.39
C SER A 10 -19.35 -5.39 -27.41
N ASP A 11 -18.56 -4.31 -27.36
CA ASP A 11 -17.40 -4.09 -26.46
C ASP A 11 -17.78 -4.03 -24.96
N HIS A 12 -18.83 -4.74 -24.54
CA HIS A 12 -19.40 -4.74 -23.19
C HIS A 12 -19.04 -6.00 -22.39
N ASP A 13 -18.09 -6.81 -22.85
CA ASP A 13 -17.51 -7.82 -21.98
C ASP A 13 -16.83 -7.10 -20.81
N PRO A 14 -17.24 -7.36 -19.55
CA PRO A 14 -16.56 -6.75 -18.41
C PRO A 14 -15.10 -7.15 -18.48
N PRO A 15 -14.17 -6.24 -18.14
CA PRO A 15 -12.75 -6.58 -18.14
C PRO A 15 -12.54 -7.84 -17.31
N PRO A 16 -11.60 -8.72 -17.72
CA PRO A 16 -11.35 -10.00 -17.04
C PRO A 16 -10.85 -9.83 -15.59
N PHE A 17 -10.59 -8.59 -15.17
CA PHE A 17 -10.18 -8.20 -13.84
C PHE A 17 -11.23 -7.28 -13.20
N LYS A 18 -11.55 -7.56 -11.94
CA LYS A 18 -12.36 -6.69 -11.09
C LYS A 18 -11.41 -5.73 -10.36
N TYR A 19 -11.52 -4.43 -10.64
CA TYR A 19 -10.84 -3.42 -9.82
C TYR A 19 -11.58 -3.25 -8.49
N THR A 20 -10.95 -3.69 -7.41
CA THR A 20 -11.37 -3.33 -6.05
C THR A 20 -10.46 -2.20 -5.56
N PRO A 21 -10.98 -0.99 -5.32
CA PRO A 21 -10.21 0.07 -4.71
C PRO A 21 -9.61 -0.41 -3.38
N ILE A 22 -8.32 -0.17 -3.20
CA ILE A 22 -7.66 -0.43 -1.92
C ILE A 22 -8.14 0.66 -0.95
N GLU A 23 -8.56 0.26 0.25
CA GLU A 23 -8.94 1.22 1.28
C GLU A 23 -7.71 2.03 1.72
N VAL A 24 -7.84 3.35 1.70
CA VAL A 24 -6.80 4.29 2.13
C VAL A 24 -7.36 5.18 3.23
N GLU A 25 -6.51 5.58 4.17
CA GLU A 25 -6.90 6.45 5.26
C GLU A 25 -7.35 7.82 4.76
N ARG A 26 -8.19 8.45 5.57
CA ARG A 26 -8.70 9.78 5.29
C ARG A 26 -7.63 10.83 5.58
N LEU A 27 -7.28 11.63 4.58
CA LEU A 27 -6.29 12.70 4.69
C LEU A 27 -6.62 13.70 5.82
N GLU A 28 -7.91 13.92 6.10
CA GLU A 28 -8.37 14.82 7.16
C GLU A 28 -7.92 14.41 8.57
N ARG A 29 -7.48 13.15 8.76
CA ARG A 29 -6.97 12.66 10.04
C ARG A 29 -5.54 13.13 10.34
N TYR A 30 -4.81 13.66 9.36
CA TYR A 30 -3.49 14.27 9.55
C TYR A 30 -3.63 15.72 10.00
N ARG A 31 -3.94 15.90 11.28
CA ARG A 31 -4.17 17.20 11.92
C ARG A 31 -3.59 17.20 13.34
N PRO A 32 -3.44 18.35 14.00
CA PRO A 32 -3.09 18.38 15.42
C PRO A 32 -4.03 17.46 16.24
N GLY A 33 -3.44 16.56 17.04
CA GLY A 33 -4.18 15.53 17.80
C GLY A 33 -4.66 14.32 17.01
N GLY A 34 -4.33 14.23 15.71
CA GLY A 34 -4.65 13.10 14.82
C GLY A 34 -3.43 12.25 14.49
N TYR A 35 -3.41 11.69 13.27
CA TYR A 35 -2.27 10.92 12.77
C TYR A 35 -1.03 11.79 12.61
N HIS A 36 0.11 11.22 12.94
CA HIS A 36 1.40 11.84 12.73
C HIS A 36 1.87 11.59 11.28
N PRO A 37 2.24 12.65 10.52
CA PRO A 37 2.78 12.47 9.18
C PRO A 37 4.17 11.82 9.26
N LEU A 38 4.40 10.79 8.45
CA LEU A 38 5.68 10.12 8.29
C LEU A 38 5.97 9.89 6.81
N THR A 39 7.24 10.00 6.45
CA THR A 39 7.76 9.76 5.10
C THR A 39 8.69 8.55 5.12
N LEU A 40 8.81 7.87 3.98
CA LEU A 40 9.81 6.81 3.82
C LEU A 40 11.21 7.37 4.07
N GLY A 41 12.01 6.66 4.86
CA GLY A 41 13.35 7.07 5.27
C GLY A 41 13.41 7.87 6.57
N ASP A 42 12.28 8.34 7.11
CA ASP A 42 12.26 9.01 8.41
C ASP A 42 12.83 8.10 9.50
N ILE A 43 13.56 8.69 10.45
CA ILE A 43 14.18 7.97 11.57
C ILE A 43 13.46 8.32 12.86
N ILE A 44 12.72 7.36 13.39
CA ILE A 44 12.00 7.48 14.66
C ILE A 44 12.97 7.12 15.79
N GLN A 45 13.03 7.97 16.82
CA GLN A 45 13.86 7.77 18.02
C GLN A 45 15.34 7.47 17.70
N SER A 46 15.88 8.04 16.62
CA SER A 46 17.27 7.83 16.19
C SER A 46 17.66 6.35 16.03
N ARG A 47 16.71 5.50 15.62
CA ARG A 47 16.91 4.04 15.49
C ARG A 47 16.07 3.38 14.40
N TYR A 48 14.78 3.69 14.35
CA TYR A 48 13.85 2.97 13.48
C TYR A 48 13.62 3.73 12.19
N ARG A 49 14.17 3.23 11.09
CA ARG A 49 14.01 3.82 9.77
C ARG A 49 12.73 3.32 9.12
N VAL A 50 11.85 4.22 8.71
CA VAL A 50 10.59 3.89 8.04
C VAL A 50 10.87 3.34 6.63
N VAL A 51 10.34 2.15 6.31
CA VAL A 51 10.60 1.44 5.04
C VAL A 51 9.33 1.28 4.21
N HIS A 52 8.19 0.99 4.84
CA HIS A 52 6.93 0.80 4.13
C HIS A 52 5.73 1.06 5.02
N LYS A 53 4.59 1.44 4.44
CA LYS A 53 3.32 1.54 5.16
C LYS A 53 2.56 0.23 5.04
N LEU A 54 2.16 -0.35 6.17
CA LEU A 54 1.46 -1.63 6.20
C LEU A 54 -0.06 -1.47 6.27
N GLY A 55 -0.55 -0.35 6.82
CA GLY A 55 -1.98 -0.09 6.90
C GLY A 55 -2.33 1.02 7.88
N TYR A 56 -3.62 1.15 8.18
CA TYR A 56 -4.13 2.09 9.18
C TYR A 56 -5.33 1.48 9.90
N GLY A 57 -5.57 1.94 11.12
CA GLY A 57 -6.75 1.62 11.92
C GLY A 57 -7.47 2.90 12.34
N ALA A 58 -8.47 2.79 13.23
CA ALA A 58 -9.22 3.95 13.70
C ALA A 58 -8.33 5.08 14.27
N TYR A 59 -7.24 4.71 14.95
CA TYR A 59 -6.42 5.64 15.74
C TYR A 59 -4.92 5.62 15.40
N SER A 60 -4.48 4.72 14.52
CA SER A 60 -3.06 4.54 14.22
C SER A 60 -2.78 4.28 12.75
N ILE A 61 -1.54 4.52 12.35
CA ILE A 61 -0.96 4.06 11.09
C ILE A 61 0.13 3.07 11.43
N ILE A 62 0.17 1.96 10.71
CA ILE A 62 1.12 0.88 10.92
C ILE A 62 2.22 1.02 9.87
N TRP A 63 3.45 1.19 10.32
CA TRP A 63 4.63 1.31 9.48
C TRP A 63 5.59 0.15 9.75
N LEU A 64 6.15 -0.40 8.68
CA LEU A 64 7.31 -1.27 8.73
C LEU A 64 8.56 -0.39 8.89
N CYS A 65 9.34 -0.67 9.92
CA CYS A 65 10.61 -0.01 10.15
C CYS A 65 11.75 -1.03 10.20
N ARG A 66 12.90 -0.64 9.65
CA ARG A 66 14.17 -1.33 9.90
C ARG A 66 14.78 -0.75 11.16
N ASP A 67 15.26 -1.61 12.04
CA ASP A 67 16.02 -1.19 13.21
C ASP A 67 17.51 -1.07 12.86
N ASP A 68 18.00 0.18 12.72
CA ASP A 68 19.38 0.47 12.33
C ASP A 68 20.41 0.12 13.44
N ARG A 69 19.97 -0.32 14.64
CA ARG A 69 20.87 -0.90 15.67
C ARG A 69 20.95 -2.41 15.62
N SER A 70 20.08 -3.05 14.83
CA SER A 70 19.96 -4.50 14.73
C SER A 70 20.68 -5.10 13.51
N ASP A 71 21.74 -4.45 13.02
CA ASP A 71 22.65 -5.03 12.00
C ASP A 71 23.28 -6.38 12.42
N ALA A 72 22.92 -6.92 13.58
CA ALA A 72 23.26 -8.25 14.07
C ALA A 72 22.08 -9.24 13.93
N TYR A 73 21.54 -9.45 12.73
CA TYR A 73 21.25 -10.82 12.33
C TYR A 73 22.48 -11.30 11.55
N PRO A 74 23.38 -12.08 12.17
CA PRO A 74 24.43 -12.71 11.40
C PRO A 74 23.75 -13.65 10.40
N HIS A 75 23.85 -13.32 9.12
CA HIS A 75 23.73 -14.28 8.04
C HIS A 75 24.90 -15.28 8.17
N SER A 76 24.83 -16.16 9.17
CA SER A 76 25.63 -17.36 9.24
C SER A 76 24.67 -18.52 9.50
N ILE A 77 23.96 -18.89 8.45
CA ILE A 77 23.56 -20.27 8.26
C ILE A 77 24.80 -20.91 7.60
N LEU A 78 25.43 -21.84 8.33
CA LEU A 78 26.38 -22.80 7.76
C LEU A 78 25.70 -23.62 6.66
#